data_AF-G2E5U9-F1
#
_entry.id   AF-G2E5U9-F1
#
_cell.length_a   1.000
_cell.length_b   1.000
_cell.length_c   1.000
_cell.angle_alpha   90.00
_cell.angle_beta   90.00
_cell.angle_gamma   90.00
#
_symmetry.space_group_name_H-M   'P 1'
#
loop_
_entity.id
_entity.type
_entity.pdbx_description
1 polymer ?
#
loop_
_entity_poly.entity_id
_entity_poly.type
_entity_poly.pdbx_seq_one_letter_code
_entity_poly.pdbx_strand_id
1 'polypeptide(L)'
;MSTSYSPELKANLIAKMLPPQSVPVRDLARETQIPKDTLYSWRSRALKARQGTQERPSSGSGERSSGEKFAIVLETATLDDTQLSAYCRRQGLYVHEIMAWRSACEQANAAGSAPVDRTKARADQQRLKALEQELLRKEKALAEAAALLVLQKKVRHWLGDADA
;
A
#
# COMPACT_ATOMS: atom_id res chain seq x y z
N MET A 1 -8.33 17.12 -25.09
CA MET A 1 -9.72 17.17 -24.61
C MET A 1 -9.94 16.00 -23.67
N SER A 2 -10.16 16.25 -22.39
CA SER A 2 -10.44 15.19 -21.40
C SER A 2 -11.89 14.75 -21.53
N THR A 3 -12.14 13.71 -22.33
CA THR A 3 -13.44 13.05 -22.40
C THR A 3 -13.71 12.35 -21.07
N SER A 4 -14.51 13.00 -20.23
CA SER A 4 -15.00 12.41 -18.98
C SER A 4 -16.11 11.43 -19.31
N TYR A 5 -15.87 10.14 -19.11
CA TYR A 5 -16.87 9.10 -19.30
C TYR A 5 -17.75 8.97 -18.05
N SER A 6 -19.06 8.79 -18.24
CA SER A 6 -19.98 8.56 -17.12
C SER A 6 -19.54 7.37 -16.27
N PRO A 7 -19.58 7.47 -14.92
CA PRO A 7 -19.16 6.40 -14.03
C PRO A 7 -19.98 5.12 -14.20
N GLU A 8 -21.28 5.25 -14.50
CA GLU A 8 -22.19 4.13 -14.71
C GLU A 8 -21.84 3.32 -15.97
N LEU A 9 -21.55 4.02 -17.06
CA LEU A 9 -21.13 3.42 -18.33
C LEU A 9 -19.82 2.66 -18.14
N LYS A 10 -18.85 3.28 -17.46
CA LYS A 10 -17.57 2.64 -17.14
C LYS A 10 -17.77 1.37 -16.31
N ALA A 11 -18.62 1.40 -15.29
CA ALA A 11 -18.90 0.23 -14.45
C ALA A 11 -19.53 -0.93 -15.24
N ASN A 12 -20.51 -0.63 -16.11
CA ASN A 12 -21.15 -1.64 -16.97
C ASN A 12 -20.14 -2.31 -17.92
N LEU A 13 -19.30 -1.51 -18.59
CA LEU A 13 -18.28 -2.06 -19.49
C LEU A 13 -17.22 -2.88 -18.76
N ILE A 14 -16.80 -2.45 -17.57
CA ILE A 14 -15.91 -3.25 -16.72
C ILE A 14 -16.57 -4.58 -16.36
N ALA A 15 -17.85 -4.60 -16.01
CA ALA A 15 -18.58 -5.84 -15.70
C ALA A 15 -18.63 -6.81 -16.90
N LYS A 16 -18.85 -6.29 -18.12
CA LYS A 16 -18.82 -7.08 -19.36
C LYS A 16 -17.44 -7.66 -19.69
N MET A 17 -16.36 -6.91 -19.38
CA MET A 17 -14.97 -7.32 -19.64
C MET A 17 -14.40 -8.33 -18.63
N LEU A 18 -15.04 -8.53 -17.49
CA LEU A 18 -14.61 -9.45 -16.44
C LEU A 18 -15.46 -10.73 -16.43
N PRO A 19 -14.99 -11.80 -15.76
CA PRO A 19 -15.83 -12.98 -15.50
C PRO A 19 -17.09 -12.57 -14.72
N PRO A 20 -18.30 -13.05 -15.11
CA PRO A 20 -18.55 -14.26 -15.91
C PRO A 20 -18.68 -14.09 -17.43
N GLN A 21 -18.87 -12.87 -17.96
CA GLN A 21 -19.16 -12.65 -19.39
C GLN A 21 -17.89 -12.65 -20.28
N SER A 22 -16.78 -12.12 -19.78
CA SER A 22 -15.45 -12.13 -20.46
C SER A 22 -15.45 -11.63 -21.91
N VAL A 23 -16.27 -10.62 -22.24
CA VAL A 23 -16.38 -10.08 -23.61
C VAL A 23 -15.04 -9.46 -24.04
N PRO A 24 -14.56 -9.73 -25.28
CA PRO A 24 -13.29 -9.19 -25.75
C PRO A 24 -13.35 -7.67 -25.93
N VAL A 25 -12.30 -6.99 -25.49
CA VAL A 25 -12.14 -5.53 -25.54
C VAL A 25 -12.30 -4.97 -26.97
N ARG A 26 -11.95 -5.77 -27.99
CA ARG A 26 -12.05 -5.38 -29.40
C ARG A 26 -13.49 -5.17 -29.86
N ASP A 27 -14.43 -5.96 -29.33
CA ASP A 27 -15.83 -5.91 -29.73
C ASP A 27 -16.54 -4.75 -29.03
N LEU A 28 -16.24 -4.57 -27.74
CA LEU A 28 -16.72 -3.40 -26.97
C LEU A 28 -16.20 -2.08 -27.54
N ALA A 29 -14.98 -2.03 -28.06
CA ALA A 29 -14.44 -0.84 -28.72
C ALA A 29 -15.21 -0.49 -30.00
N ARG A 30 -15.70 -1.49 -30.75
CA ARG A 30 -16.53 -1.28 -31.96
C ARG A 30 -17.93 -0.80 -31.60
N GLU A 31 -18.52 -1.39 -30.56
CA GLU A 31 -19.88 -1.07 -30.09
C GLU A 31 -19.96 0.32 -29.45
N THR A 32 -18.98 0.68 -28.61
CA THR A 32 -19.03 1.89 -27.80
C THR A 32 -18.23 3.07 -28.36
N GLN A 33 -17.47 2.86 -29.43
CA GLN A 33 -16.52 3.84 -30.01
C GLN A 33 -15.50 4.38 -28.99
N ILE A 34 -15.27 3.66 -27.89
CA ILE A 34 -14.25 4.00 -26.90
C ILE A 34 -12.89 3.44 -27.36
N PRO A 35 -11.80 4.23 -27.27
CA PRO A 35 -10.47 3.75 -27.60
C PRO A 35 -10.11 2.48 -26.82
N LYS A 36 -9.51 1.51 -27.52
CA LYS A 36 -9.11 0.22 -26.93
C LYS A 36 -8.23 0.41 -25.71
N ASP A 37 -7.31 1.37 -25.75
CA ASP A 37 -6.36 1.65 -24.66
C ASP A 37 -7.07 2.05 -23.37
N THR A 38 -8.14 2.83 -23.49
CA THR A 38 -8.99 3.23 -22.35
C THR A 38 -9.66 2.00 -21.73
N LEU A 39 -10.25 1.13 -22.55
CA LEU A 39 -10.89 -0.11 -22.07
C LEU A 39 -9.89 -1.08 -21.43
N TYR A 40 -8.70 -1.25 -22.00
CA TYR A 40 -7.62 -2.04 -21.41
C TYR A 40 -7.14 -1.46 -20.08
N SER A 41 -7.03 -0.13 -19.98
CA SER A 41 -6.65 0.54 -18.73
C SER A 41 -7.69 0.32 -17.62
N TRP A 42 -8.98 0.34 -17.97
CA TRP A 42 -10.08 0.09 -17.03
C TRP A 42 -10.13 -1.36 -16.58
N ARG A 43 -9.96 -2.31 -17.51
CA ARG A 43 -9.88 -3.74 -17.18
C ARG A 43 -8.69 -4.03 -16.27
N SER A 44 -7.51 -3.50 -16.59
CA SER A 44 -6.30 -3.69 -15.78
C SER A 44 -6.47 -3.10 -14.37
N ARG A 45 -7.01 -1.89 -14.26
CA ARG A 45 -7.30 -1.26 -12.96
C ARG A 45 -8.37 -2.03 -12.17
N ALA A 46 -9.40 -2.56 -12.84
CA ALA A 46 -10.44 -3.37 -12.20
C ALA A 46 -9.94 -4.74 -11.75
N LEU A 47 -9.03 -5.38 -12.51
CA LEU A 47 -8.37 -6.63 -12.11
C LEU A 47 -7.41 -6.40 -10.94
N LYS A 48 -6.63 -5.32 -10.96
CA LYS A 48 -5.78 -4.93 -9.82
C LYS A 48 -6.61 -4.58 -8.59
N ALA A 49 -7.74 -3.89 -8.75
CA ALA A 49 -8.68 -3.65 -7.67
C ALA A 49 -9.25 -4.98 -7.16
N ARG A 50 -9.68 -5.90 -8.02
CA ARG A 50 -10.08 -7.26 -7.59
C ARG A 50 -8.96 -8.06 -6.95
N GLN A 51 -7.70 -7.87 -7.33
CA GLN A 51 -6.52 -8.47 -6.68
C GLN A 51 -6.04 -7.72 -5.43
N GLY A 52 -6.56 -6.52 -5.19
CA GLY A 52 -6.35 -5.75 -3.96
C GLY A 52 -7.51 -5.90 -2.98
N THR A 53 -8.72 -6.21 -3.48
CA THR A 53 -9.93 -6.52 -2.70
C THR A 53 -10.11 -8.02 -2.48
N GLN A 54 -9.62 -8.88 -3.39
CA GLN A 54 -8.90 -10.08 -2.96
C GLN A 54 -7.60 -9.56 -2.36
N GLU A 55 -7.71 -8.94 -1.19
CA GLU A 55 -6.71 -9.15 -0.18
C GLU A 55 -6.29 -10.61 -0.33
N ARG A 56 -4.97 -10.86 -0.44
CA ARG A 56 -4.36 -12.15 -0.06
C ARG A 56 -5.33 -12.79 0.91
N PRO A 57 -5.85 -14.02 0.71
CA PRO A 57 -6.73 -14.61 1.71
C PRO A 57 -6.06 -14.31 3.01
N SER A 58 -6.65 -13.37 3.76
CA SER A 58 -6.12 -12.91 5.00
C SER A 58 -6.36 -14.17 5.76
N SER A 59 -5.28 -14.95 5.86
CA SER A 59 -5.36 -16.24 6.48
C SER A 59 -6.13 -16.03 7.75
N GLY A 60 -7.12 -16.89 7.97
CA GLY A 60 -8.12 -16.82 9.03
C GLY A 60 -7.44 -16.86 10.39
N SER A 61 -6.74 -15.79 10.69
CA SER A 61 -5.74 -15.63 11.70
C SER A 61 -5.67 -14.13 11.97
N GLY A 62 -6.82 -13.57 12.40
CA GLY A 62 -6.80 -12.32 13.17
C GLY A 62 -5.62 -12.40 14.13
N GLU A 63 -4.77 -11.38 14.10
CA GLU A 63 -3.39 -11.36 14.61
C GLU A 63 -3.16 -12.33 15.77
N ARG A 64 -2.86 -13.59 15.44
CA ARG A 64 -2.64 -14.62 16.47
C ARG A 64 -1.46 -14.19 17.31
N SER A 65 -1.63 -14.31 18.62
CA SER A 65 -0.57 -13.92 19.55
C SER A 65 0.68 -14.76 19.31
N SER A 66 1.85 -14.26 19.71
CA SER A 66 3.10 -15.03 19.60
C SER A 66 3.02 -16.37 20.35
N GLY A 67 2.29 -16.40 21.47
CA GLY A 67 2.04 -17.63 22.25
C GLY A 67 1.18 -18.64 21.49
N GLU A 68 0.11 -18.20 20.84
CA GLU A 68 -0.76 -19.08 20.03
C GLU A 68 -0.02 -19.66 18.83
N LYS A 69 0.77 -18.84 18.13
CA LYS A 69 1.61 -19.30 17.01
C LYS A 69 2.60 -20.37 17.46
N PHE A 70 3.22 -20.17 18.62
CA PHE A 70 4.13 -21.15 19.20
C PHE A 70 3.42 -22.45 19.59
N ALA A 71 2.24 -22.38 20.23
CA ALA A 71 1.45 -23.56 20.57
C ALA A 71 1.08 -24.38 19.32
N ILE A 72 0.65 -23.71 18.25
CA ILE A 72 0.34 -24.36 16.97
C ILE A 72 1.59 -25.05 16.37
N VAL A 73 2.75 -24.38 16.37
CA VAL A 73 4.00 -24.98 15.87
C VAL A 73 4.38 -26.22 16.70
N LEU A 74 4.16 -26.18 18.03
CA LEU A 74 4.44 -27.31 18.91
C LEU A 74 3.49 -28.49 18.66
N GLU A 75 2.20 -28.23 18.53
CA GLU A 75 1.18 -29.26 18.23
C GLU A 75 1.39 -29.90 16.86
N THR A 76 1.86 -29.13 15.88
CA THR A 76 2.05 -29.60 14.51
C THR A 76 3.42 -30.21 14.25
N ALA A 77 4.34 -30.15 15.22
CA ALA A 77 5.71 -30.66 15.07
C ALA A 77 5.78 -32.19 14.88
N THR A 78 4.79 -32.93 15.39
CA THR A 78 4.73 -34.40 15.33
C THR A 78 3.76 -34.92 14.26
N LEU A 79 3.08 -34.04 13.54
CA LEU A 79 2.06 -34.42 12.56
C LEU A 79 2.69 -34.69 11.18
N ASP A 80 2.20 -35.72 10.50
CA ASP A 80 2.52 -35.99 9.10
C ASP A 80 1.79 -35.00 8.16
N ASP A 81 2.23 -34.87 6.91
CA ASP A 81 1.68 -33.93 5.92
C ASP A 81 0.14 -34.03 5.74
N THR A 82 -0.40 -35.24 5.84
CA THR A 82 -1.84 -35.50 5.73
C THR A 82 -2.60 -34.96 6.94
N GLN A 83 -2.04 -35.17 8.13
CA GLN A 83 -2.58 -34.71 9.40
C GLN A 83 -2.44 -33.18 9.55
N LEU A 84 -1.31 -32.62 9.10
CA LEU A 84 -1.06 -31.20 9.03
C LEU A 84 -2.10 -30.49 8.16
N SER A 85 -2.39 -31.06 6.98
CA SER A 85 -3.41 -30.53 6.07
C SER A 85 -4.81 -30.58 6.68
N ALA A 86 -5.15 -31.65 7.42
CA ALA A 86 -6.41 -31.75 8.14
C ALA A 86 -6.51 -30.75 9.31
N TYR A 87 -5.42 -30.56 10.05
CA TYR A 87 -5.31 -29.58 11.13
C TYR A 87 -5.47 -28.15 10.61
N CYS A 88 -4.78 -27.82 9.51
CA CYS A 88 -4.89 -26.54 8.81
C CYS A 88 -6.33 -26.18 8.46
N ARG A 89 -7.08 -27.15 7.90
CA ARG A 89 -8.50 -26.96 7.56
C ARG A 89 -9.38 -26.72 8.80
N ARG A 90 -9.09 -27.37 9.93
CA ARG A 90 -9.85 -27.19 11.19
C ARG A 90 -9.57 -25.85 11.85
N GLN A 91 -8.32 -25.39 11.82
CA GLN A 91 -7.88 -24.16 12.48
C GLN A 91 -7.98 -22.91 11.59
N GLY A 92 -8.34 -23.07 10.31
CA GLY A 92 -8.37 -21.97 9.34
C GLY A 92 -6.98 -21.44 9.00
N LEU A 93 -5.97 -22.31 9.02
CA LEU A 93 -4.57 -22.00 8.76
C LEU A 93 -4.12 -22.59 7.42
N TYR A 94 -3.05 -22.03 6.87
CA TYR A 94 -2.36 -22.63 5.74
C TYR A 94 -1.03 -23.23 6.16
N VAL A 95 -0.64 -24.33 5.49
CA VAL A 95 0.62 -25.04 5.72
C VAL A 95 1.84 -24.10 5.65
N HIS A 96 1.84 -23.18 4.69
CA HIS A 96 2.94 -22.22 4.51
C HIS A 96 3.13 -21.29 5.72
N GLU A 97 2.08 -21.01 6.48
CA GLU A 97 2.16 -20.14 7.67
C GLU A 97 2.81 -20.87 8.84
N ILE A 98 2.43 -22.13 9.05
CA ILE A 98 3.03 -22.99 10.07
C ILE A 98 4.52 -23.19 9.75
N MET A 99 4.86 -23.42 8.48
CA MET A 99 6.26 -23.49 8.03
C MET A 99 7.01 -22.18 8.27
N ALA A 100 6.39 -21.03 7.97
CA ALA A 100 6.98 -19.73 8.25
C ALA A 100 7.24 -19.55 9.75
N TRP A 101 6.29 -19.90 10.62
CA TRP A 101 6.46 -19.80 12.08
C TRP A 101 7.52 -20.78 12.60
N ARG A 102 7.56 -22.02 12.09
CA ARG A 102 8.62 -22.98 12.41
C ARG A 102 9.99 -22.43 12.07
N SER A 103 10.16 -21.89 10.86
CA SER A 103 11.42 -21.29 10.43
C SER A 103 11.81 -20.08 11.27
N ALA A 104 10.83 -19.27 11.69
CA ALA A 104 11.06 -18.14 12.59
C ALA A 104 11.49 -18.60 13.98
N CYS A 105 10.91 -19.69 14.51
CA CYS A 105 11.32 -20.30 15.77
C CYS A 105 12.74 -20.86 15.71
N GLU A 106 13.11 -21.55 14.63
CA GLU A 106 14.46 -22.07 14.40
C GLU A 106 15.48 -20.91 14.28
N GLN A 107 15.11 -19.81 13.62
CA GLN A 107 15.97 -18.64 13.44
C GLN A 107 16.03 -17.71 14.66
N ALA A 108 15.07 -17.80 15.58
CA ALA A 108 14.97 -16.92 16.74
C ALA A 108 16.24 -16.92 17.62
N ASN A 109 16.91 -18.08 17.69
CA ASN A 109 18.17 -18.23 18.42
C ASN A 109 19.41 -18.25 17.50
N ALA A 110 19.23 -18.42 16.19
CA ALA A 110 20.33 -18.54 15.22
C ALA A 110 21.06 -17.21 14.98
N ALA A 111 20.37 -16.09 15.20
CA ALA A 111 20.99 -14.78 15.30
C ALA A 111 20.45 -14.11 16.56
N GLY A 112 21.22 -14.15 17.65
CA GLY A 112 21.03 -13.19 18.73
C GLY A 112 20.95 -11.81 18.10
N SER A 113 19.75 -11.21 18.16
CA SER A 113 19.39 -9.86 17.67
C SER A 113 20.64 -8.99 17.52
N ALA A 114 21.13 -8.88 16.28
CA ALA A 114 22.42 -8.29 16.04
C ALA A 114 22.42 -6.86 16.59
N PRO A 115 23.38 -6.48 17.46
CA PRO A 115 23.52 -5.09 17.94
C PRO A 115 23.68 -4.07 16.81
N VAL A 116 23.97 -4.56 15.60
CA VAL A 116 24.05 -3.82 14.34
C VAL A 116 22.73 -3.14 13.96
N ASP A 117 21.57 -3.75 14.19
CA ASP A 117 20.29 -3.11 13.79
C ASP A 117 19.86 -2.03 14.78
N ARG A 118 20.13 -2.21 16.08
CA ARG A 118 19.85 -1.19 17.09
C ARG A 118 20.73 0.04 16.93
N THR A 119 21.99 -0.14 16.57
CA THR A 119 22.92 0.97 16.35
C THR A 119 22.60 1.74 15.06
N LYS A 120 22.28 1.03 13.97
CA LYS A 120 21.79 1.64 12.72
C LYS A 120 20.48 2.40 12.93
N ALA A 121 19.49 1.79 13.59
CA ALA A 121 18.21 2.44 13.88
C ALA A 121 18.38 3.73 14.71
N ARG A 122 19.30 3.74 15.69
CA ARG A 122 19.62 4.95 16.46
C ARG A 122 20.30 6.02 15.62
N ALA A 123 21.25 5.65 14.76
CA ALA A 123 21.92 6.58 13.85
C ALA A 123 20.93 7.20 12.85
N ASP A 124 20.01 6.40 12.32
CA ASP A 124 18.98 6.86 11.39
C ASP A 124 17.96 7.77 12.08
N GLN A 125 17.55 7.46 13.32
CA GLN A 125 16.70 8.35 14.12
C GLN A 125 17.37 9.71 14.40
N GLN A 126 18.68 9.74 14.65
CA GLN A 126 19.41 10.99 14.85
C GLN A 126 19.48 11.81 13.56
N ARG A 127 19.71 11.16 12.41
CA ARG A 127 19.71 11.81 11.09
C ARG A 127 18.34 12.40 10.75
N LEU A 128 17.26 11.66 11.02
CA LEU A 128 15.89 12.16 10.80
C LEU A 128 15.64 13.44 11.59
N LYS A 129 15.96 13.45 12.89
CA LYS A 129 15.80 14.65 13.74
C LYS A 129 16.63 15.83 13.25
N ALA A 130 17.87 15.60 12.82
CA ALA A 130 18.72 16.65 12.28
C ALA A 130 18.13 17.24 10.98
N LEU A 131 17.66 16.38 10.08
CA LEU A 131 17.01 16.80 8.84
C LEU A 131 15.71 17.56 9.09
N GLU A 132 14.89 17.11 10.04
CA GLU A 132 13.66 17.81 10.45
C GLU A 132 13.96 19.24 10.96
N GLN A 133 14.99 19.40 11.78
CA GLN A 133 15.38 20.72 12.28
C GLN A 133 15.91 21.63 11.17
N GLU A 134 16.70 21.11 10.23
CA GLU A 134 17.13 21.88 9.06
C GLU A 134 15.97 22.30 8.18
N LEU A 135 14.98 21.41 8.00
CA LEU A 135 13.77 21.68 7.24
C LEU A 135 12.99 22.83 7.88
N LEU A 136 12.75 22.78 9.19
CA LEU A 136 12.07 23.85 9.94
C LEU A 136 12.80 25.19 9.84
N ARG A 137 14.14 25.21 9.92
CA ARG A 137 14.94 26.44 9.76
C ARG A 137 14.80 27.02 8.36
N LYS A 138 14.83 26.16 7.33
CA LYS A 138 14.67 26.58 5.93
C LYS A 138 13.26 27.08 5.66
N GLU A 139 12.23 26.42 6.17
CA GLU A 139 10.84 26.87 6.07
C GLU A 139 10.62 28.22 6.75
N LYS A 140 11.22 28.45 7.93
CA LYS A 140 11.14 29.74 8.61
C LYS A 140 11.79 30.85 7.79
N ALA A 141 13.00 30.63 7.27
CA ALA A 141 13.68 31.61 6.41
C ALA A 141 12.89 31.87 5.12
N LEU A 142 12.28 30.84 4.52
CA LEU A 142 11.39 30.99 3.36
C LEU A 142 10.13 31.79 3.70
N ALA A 143 9.52 31.57 4.87
CA ALA A 143 8.37 32.32 5.34
C ALA A 143 8.70 33.80 5.59
N GLU A 144 9.86 34.08 6.19
CA GLU A 144 10.36 35.45 6.39
C GLU A 144 10.61 36.15 5.04
N ALA A 145 11.23 35.47 4.07
CA ALA A 145 11.41 35.99 2.72
C ALA A 145 10.08 36.27 2.01
N ALA A 146 9.11 35.36 2.15
CA ALA A 146 7.76 35.56 1.61
C ALA A 146 7.05 36.76 2.26
N ALA A 147 7.20 36.94 3.58
CA ALA A 147 6.64 38.09 4.30
C ALA A 147 7.24 39.42 3.81
N LEU A 148 8.56 39.47 3.57
CA LEU A 148 9.21 40.65 2.99
C LEU A 148 8.69 40.98 1.59
N LEU A 149 8.50 39.97 0.74
CA LEU A 149 7.90 40.17 -0.60
C LEU A 149 6.47 40.70 -0.53
N VAL A 150 5.66 40.20 0.41
CA VAL A 150 4.29 40.67 0.63
C VAL A 150 4.29 42.12 1.13
N LEU A 151 5.15 42.48 2.08
CA LEU A 151 5.29 43.85 2.57
C LEU A 151 5.75 44.80 1.47
N GLN A 152 6.74 44.41 0.66
CA GLN A 152 7.20 45.20 -0.48
C GLN A 152 6.08 45.45 -1.48
N LYS A 153 5.25 44.42 -1.77
CA LYS A 153 4.09 44.57 -2.66
C LYS A 153 3.05 45.53 -2.07
N LYS A 154 2.76 45.45 -0.77
CA LYS A 154 1.85 46.38 -0.09
C LYS A 154 2.36 47.81 -0.15
N VAL A 155 3.62 48.06 0.20
CA VAL A 155 4.23 49.41 0.15
C VAL A 155 4.18 49.99 -1.26
N ARG A 156 4.49 49.18 -2.30
CA ARG A 156 4.36 49.62 -3.70
C ARG A 156 2.92 49.98 -4.09
N HIS A 157 1.92 49.27 -3.57
CA HIS A 157 0.52 49.62 -3.79
C HIS A 157 0.17 50.95 -3.12
N TRP A 158 0.55 51.16 -1.86
CA TRP A 158 0.33 52.45 -1.16
C TRP A 158 1.04 53.63 -1.83
N LEU A 159 2.28 53.44 -2.32
CA LEU A 159 3.01 54.48 -3.05
C LEU A 159 2.47 54.72 -4.46
N GLY A 160 2.05 53.65 -5.16
CA GLY A 160 1.46 53.76 -6.50
C GLY A 160 0.04 54.33 -6.50
N ASP A 161 -0.70 54.20 -5.39
CA ASP A 161 -2.01 54.82 -5.20
C ASP A 161 -1.89 56.30 -4.75
N ALA A 162 -0.69 56.77 -4.38
CA ALA A 162 -0.44 58.17 -4.02
C ALA A 162 -0.12 59.06 -5.24
N ASP A 163 0.15 58.45 -6.40
CA ASP A 163 0.46 59.13 -7.67
C ASP A 163 -0.72 59.10 -8.67
N ALA A 164 -1.96 58.90 -8.19
CA ALA A 164 -3.20 58.95 -8.98
C ALA A 164 -4.18 60.01 -8.44
#